data_AF-A0A813TGV4-F1
#
_entry.id   AF-A0A813TGV4-F1
#
_cell.length_a   1.000
_cell.length_b   1.000
_cell.length_c   1.000
_cell.angle_alpha   90.00
_cell.angle_beta   90.00
_cell.angle_gamma   90.00
#
_symmetry.space_group_name_H-M   'P 1'
#
loop_
_entity.id
_entity.type
_entity.pdbx_description
1 polymer ?
#
loop_
_entity_poly.entity_id
_entity_poly.type
_entity_poly.pdbx_seq_one_letter_code
_entity_poly.pdbx_strand_id
1 'polypeptide(L)'
;MSTAHFQAPLVIDNKDGWGPTDDTFQYKDMPYQPYSKSDQIGKVADWTGTVYGDKRNYNRYRSQYGAGVGMYQYVHDDDENTFQIVDSSRVPKPAFQKRSRYQQNRFNSQQNQNRFSIMQTGFTGTQKKSKTMKNLEMDRIRQMRKWQKQSGNRTDPRQHQAKQREPSLRIRDDWQVIEEIQFSSLAKLSLSTVGDPDELSVWGSLEYYDKRYDRITTKSEKKLVMNNRTLHKITTTKDPVIRQICQTRGNVFATDAIISTLMCCTRSVFPWDLFVDKIGTRLFFDKREDSPIDILTVNETANEPPPEDGTLDSAKSLGMEAVFINHTFSQQVLRTGEERYKFPNPNPFIQPDEENEAASVAYRYRLWDLGNNLSIVIRCEQDCVQIGPNGEEQFVNIKALNEWNPKAGSNLDWRTKLDMQRGAVLAAELRNNGFKLAKWATCAILAGSDQIKFGYVSRQNFKDASRHTILGTQNFKPQEFATQMALNIDNGWGIIRALVDLLMSKPDGKYLIMKDPMKPMLRIYSVPENSFDSEDETSDDEGEEQN
;
A
#
# COMPACT_ATOMS: atom_id res chain seq x y z
N MET A 1 40.18 -13.75 37.22
CA MET A 1 39.10 -13.80 38.24
C MET A 1 38.35 -12.48 38.14
N SER A 2 37.10 -12.49 37.69
CA SER A 2 36.27 -11.29 37.62
C SER A 2 35.92 -10.87 39.05
N THR A 3 36.41 -9.71 39.50
CA THR A 3 36.03 -9.12 40.78
C THR A 3 34.57 -8.72 40.73
N ALA A 4 33.77 -9.18 41.69
CA ALA A 4 32.37 -8.79 41.80
C ALA A 4 32.26 -7.28 42.00
N HIS A 5 31.47 -6.62 41.15
CA HIS A 5 31.25 -5.19 41.19
C HIS A 5 30.13 -4.86 42.19
N PHE A 6 30.41 -4.02 43.18
CA PHE A 6 29.41 -3.49 44.11
C PHE A 6 29.49 -1.96 44.09
N GLN A 7 28.37 -1.33 43.73
CA GLN A 7 28.20 0.13 43.79
C GLN A 7 27.37 0.47 45.01
N ALA A 8 27.86 1.39 45.84
CA ALA A 8 27.12 1.83 47.02
C ALA A 8 25.79 2.48 46.59
N PRO A 9 24.66 2.13 47.24
CA PRO A 9 23.38 2.73 46.93
C PRO A 9 23.38 4.20 47.34
N LEU A 10 22.72 5.04 46.54
CA LEU A 10 22.52 6.45 46.86
C LEU A 10 21.57 6.56 48.06
N VAL A 11 22.03 7.21 49.14
CA VAL A 11 21.22 7.51 50.33
C VAL A 11 21.10 9.03 50.44
N ILE A 12 19.88 9.51 50.63
CA ILE A 12 19.56 10.94 50.62
C ILE A 12 19.67 11.47 52.05
N ASP A 13 20.41 12.57 52.22
CA ASP A 13 20.68 13.18 53.52
C ASP A 13 19.61 14.23 53.86
N ASN A 14 18.91 14.03 54.97
CA ASN A 14 17.93 14.98 55.50
C ASN A 14 18.48 15.61 56.78
N LYS A 15 18.92 16.87 56.68
CA LYS A 15 19.58 17.58 57.79
C LYS A 15 18.62 17.99 58.91
N ASP A 16 17.34 18.18 58.58
CA ASP A 16 16.33 18.78 59.48
C ASP A 16 15.33 17.74 60.03
N GLY A 17 15.48 16.47 59.66
CA GLY A 17 14.63 15.39 60.17
C GLY A 17 15.02 14.01 59.67
N TRP A 18 14.25 13.01 60.07
CA TRP A 18 14.46 11.60 59.67
C TRP A 18 13.52 11.15 58.53
N GLY A 19 12.78 12.07 57.91
CA GLY A 19 11.75 11.79 56.90
C GLY A 19 12.23 11.96 55.45
N PRO A 20 11.35 11.70 54.45
CA PRO A 20 11.66 11.94 53.04
C PRO A 20 11.89 13.43 52.74
N THR A 21 12.74 13.71 51.77
CA THR A 21 12.99 15.06 51.22
C THR A 21 12.35 15.18 49.83
N ASP A 22 12.08 16.42 49.39
CA ASP A 22 11.37 16.70 48.13
C ASP A 22 12.11 16.22 46.87
N ASP A 23 13.43 16.01 46.95
CA ASP A 23 14.28 15.52 45.85
C ASP A 23 14.21 14.00 45.63
N THR A 24 13.42 13.28 46.42
CA THR A 24 13.31 11.80 46.35
C THR A 24 12.21 11.30 45.41
N PHE A 25 11.39 12.19 44.85
CA PHE A 25 10.19 11.80 44.11
C PHE A 25 10.48 11.68 42.61
N GLN A 26 10.61 10.43 42.14
CA GLN A 26 10.67 10.05 40.71
C GLN A 26 9.53 10.66 39.85
N TYR A 27 8.44 11.08 40.48
CA TYR A 27 7.23 11.58 39.82
C TYR A 27 7.00 13.08 40.00
N LYS A 28 8.06 13.86 40.30
CA LYS A 28 7.96 15.31 40.54
C LYS A 28 7.38 16.08 39.35
N ASP A 29 7.74 15.67 38.12
CA ASP A 29 7.32 16.34 36.88
C ASP A 29 5.99 15.81 36.31
N MET A 30 5.27 14.98 37.08
CA MET A 30 4.04 14.34 36.64
C MET A 30 2.88 14.61 37.63
N PRO A 31 1.72 15.10 37.16
CA PRO A 31 0.53 15.18 38.00
C PRO A 31 0.20 13.82 38.64
N TYR A 32 0.16 13.79 39.97
CA TYR A 32 -0.10 12.56 40.70
C TYR A 32 -1.57 12.15 40.57
N GLN A 33 -1.81 10.93 40.07
CA GLN A 33 -3.12 10.29 40.11
C GLN A 33 -2.99 8.86 40.63
N PRO A 34 -3.68 8.49 41.73
CA PRO A 34 -3.63 7.14 42.26
C PRO A 34 -4.30 6.15 41.30
N TYR A 35 -3.71 4.96 41.15
CA TYR A 35 -4.24 3.89 40.32
C TYR A 35 -3.89 2.51 40.90
N SER A 36 -4.60 1.47 40.45
CA SER A 36 -4.23 0.08 40.74
C SER A 36 -3.84 -0.66 39.46
N LYS A 37 -2.67 -1.31 39.46
CA LYS A 37 -2.24 -2.18 38.35
C LYS A 37 -3.12 -3.42 38.17
N SER A 38 -3.93 -3.76 39.17
CA SER A 38 -4.87 -4.88 39.11
C SER A 38 -6.23 -4.52 38.48
N ASP A 39 -6.47 -3.24 38.18
CA ASP A 39 -7.74 -2.81 37.61
C ASP A 39 -7.93 -3.38 36.20
N GLN A 40 -9.17 -3.74 35.88
CA GLN A 40 -9.49 -4.31 34.58
C GLN A 40 -9.36 -3.22 33.50
N ILE A 41 -8.57 -3.49 32.45
CA ILE A 41 -8.39 -2.61 31.30
C ILE A 41 -9.30 -3.03 30.11
N GLY A 42 -9.50 -2.14 29.14
CA GLY A 42 -10.25 -2.43 27.90
C GLY A 42 -11.67 -1.88 27.81
N LYS A 43 -11.98 -0.79 28.53
CA LYS A 43 -13.23 -0.04 28.34
C LYS A 43 -13.20 0.71 26.99
N VAL A 44 -14.26 0.59 26.21
CA VAL A 44 -14.44 1.28 24.92
C VAL A 44 -15.09 2.64 25.18
N ALA A 45 -14.63 3.67 24.48
CA ALA A 45 -15.34 4.95 24.40
C ALA A 45 -16.32 4.89 23.21
N ASP A 46 -17.61 5.15 23.45
CA ASP A 46 -18.64 5.11 22.43
C ASP A 46 -19.50 6.39 22.52
N TRP A 47 -19.29 7.30 21.57
CA TRP A 47 -20.05 8.56 21.47
C TRP A 47 -21.50 8.35 21.01
N THR A 48 -21.86 7.16 20.52
CA THR A 48 -23.25 6.82 20.15
C THR A 48 -24.05 6.23 21.32
N GLY A 49 -23.39 5.83 22.41
CA GLY A 49 -24.01 5.26 23.61
C GLY A 49 -24.65 3.88 23.44
N THR A 50 -24.38 3.18 22.35
CA THR A 50 -25.03 1.91 21.98
C THR A 50 -24.34 0.67 22.56
N VAL A 51 -23.04 0.75 22.86
CA VAL A 51 -22.21 -0.38 23.31
C VAL A 51 -22.53 -0.84 24.75
N TYR A 52 -23.04 0.04 25.61
CA TYR A 52 -23.25 -0.22 27.05
C TYR A 52 -24.72 -0.33 27.48
N GLY A 53 -25.57 -0.95 26.65
CA GLY A 53 -26.98 -1.18 27.00
C GLY A 53 -27.21 -1.99 28.29
N ASP A 54 -26.24 -2.81 28.70
CA ASP A 54 -26.23 -3.54 29.98
C ASP A 54 -25.24 -2.90 30.98
N LYS A 55 -25.79 -2.27 32.02
CA LYS A 55 -25.03 -1.56 33.08
C LYS A 55 -24.04 -2.46 33.84
N ARG A 56 -24.16 -3.79 33.74
CA ARG A 56 -23.21 -4.74 34.35
C ARG A 56 -21.81 -4.64 33.75
N ASN A 57 -21.68 -4.27 32.48
CA ASN A 57 -20.37 -4.14 31.83
C ASN A 57 -19.66 -2.83 32.18
N TYR A 58 -20.42 -1.79 32.50
CA TYR A 58 -19.89 -0.49 32.89
C TYR A 58 -19.18 -0.55 34.26
N ASN A 59 -19.78 -1.25 35.22
CA ASN A 59 -19.26 -1.34 36.59
C ASN A 59 -17.97 -2.16 36.72
N ARG A 60 -17.62 -2.99 35.71
CA ARG A 60 -16.40 -3.80 35.72
C ARG A 60 -15.10 -2.99 35.56
N TYR A 61 -15.19 -1.84 34.91
CA TYR A 61 -14.04 -0.96 34.63
C TYR A 61 -13.98 0.23 35.58
N ARG A 62 -14.77 0.23 36.65
CA ARG A 62 -14.74 1.29 37.65
C ARG A 62 -13.59 0.98 38.61
N SER A 63 -12.61 1.87 38.67
CA SER A 63 -11.52 1.74 39.65
C SER A 63 -12.08 1.81 41.07
N GLN A 64 -11.58 0.94 41.95
CA GLN A 64 -12.01 0.85 43.34
C GLN A 64 -11.26 1.87 44.24
N TYR A 65 -10.11 2.37 43.78
CA TYR A 65 -9.27 3.35 44.48
C TYR A 65 -8.99 4.54 43.55
N GLY A 66 -9.11 5.78 44.06
CA GLY A 66 -8.74 6.97 43.27
C GLY A 66 -9.83 7.52 42.33
N ALA A 67 -11.05 6.99 42.38
CA ALA A 67 -12.13 7.28 41.42
C ALA A 67 -12.79 8.69 41.52
N GLY A 68 -12.11 9.70 42.06
CA GLY A 68 -12.71 11.01 42.37
C GLY A 68 -11.92 12.25 41.99
N VAL A 69 -10.68 12.12 41.49
CA VAL A 69 -9.82 13.27 41.17
C VAL A 69 -9.07 12.97 39.88
N GLY A 70 -9.73 13.17 38.73
CA GLY A 70 -9.11 12.99 37.42
C GLY A 70 -8.27 14.22 37.07
N MET A 71 -6.99 14.22 37.43
CA MET A 71 -6.05 15.26 36.95
C MET A 71 -5.84 15.13 35.43
N TYR A 72 -5.92 13.90 34.91
CA TYR A 72 -5.92 13.61 33.48
C TYR A 72 -7.35 13.45 32.94
N GLN A 73 -8.16 14.51 33.05
CA GLN A 73 -9.50 14.54 32.51
C GLN A 73 -9.68 15.73 31.57
N TYR A 74 -10.16 15.46 30.36
CA TYR A 74 -10.66 16.48 29.46
C TYR A 74 -12.18 16.61 29.63
N VAL A 75 -12.66 17.84 29.84
CA VAL A 75 -14.08 18.19 29.88
C VAL A 75 -14.35 19.05 28.65
N HIS A 76 -15.25 18.60 27.79
CA HIS A 76 -15.69 19.36 26.63
C HIS A 76 -16.91 20.20 27.06
N ASP A 77 -16.76 21.52 27.13
CA ASP A 77 -17.80 22.41 27.67
C ASP A 77 -19.05 22.51 26.76
N ASP A 78 -18.89 22.30 25.45
CA ASP A 78 -19.95 22.42 24.44
C ASP A 78 -20.33 21.06 23.81
N ASP A 79 -20.72 20.07 24.63
CA ASP A 79 -21.09 18.71 24.19
C ASP A 79 -22.50 18.66 23.55
N GLU A 80 -22.84 19.64 22.71
CA GLU A 80 -24.13 19.74 22.04
C GLU A 80 -24.03 19.41 20.54
N ASN A 81 -24.92 18.53 20.06
CA ASN A 81 -25.15 18.27 18.63
C ASN A 81 -25.81 19.45 17.89
N THR A 82 -25.61 20.68 18.36
CA THR A 82 -26.27 21.90 17.89
C THR A 82 -25.66 22.40 16.58
N PHE A 83 -24.40 22.05 16.30
CA PHE A 83 -23.72 22.43 15.06
C PHE A 83 -24.18 21.56 13.88
N GLN A 84 -24.68 22.21 12.83
CA GLN A 84 -24.97 21.57 11.55
C GLN A 84 -23.81 21.79 10.58
N ILE A 85 -23.36 20.72 9.91
CA ILE A 85 -22.35 20.82 8.85
C ILE A 85 -22.99 21.51 7.64
N VAL A 86 -22.46 22.68 7.27
CA VAL A 86 -22.90 23.40 6.08
C VAL A 86 -22.21 22.80 4.86
N ASP A 87 -22.99 22.10 4.03
CA ASP A 87 -22.53 21.62 2.73
C ASP A 87 -22.53 22.78 1.72
N SER A 88 -21.35 23.15 1.21
CA SER A 88 -21.18 24.16 0.14
C SER A 88 -21.37 23.57 -1.26
N SER A 89 -21.71 22.28 -1.37
CA SER A 89 -22.00 21.66 -2.65
C SER A 89 -23.28 22.23 -3.26
N ARG A 90 -23.20 22.62 -4.54
CA ARG A 90 -24.35 23.10 -5.30
C ARG A 90 -25.37 21.97 -5.42
N VAL A 91 -26.50 22.09 -4.72
CA VAL A 91 -27.65 21.19 -4.82
C VAL A 91 -28.03 21.01 -6.30
N PRO A 92 -27.94 19.78 -6.87
CA PRO A 92 -28.43 19.52 -8.21
C PRO A 92 -29.94 19.74 -8.24
N LYS A 93 -30.40 20.70 -9.04
CA LYS A 93 -31.84 20.92 -9.23
C LYS A 93 -32.47 19.63 -9.75
N PRO A 94 -33.57 19.12 -9.14
CA PRO A 94 -34.26 17.96 -9.66
C PRO A 94 -34.79 18.28 -11.07
N ALA A 95 -34.39 17.46 -12.04
CA ALA A 95 -34.80 17.61 -13.42
C ALA A 95 -36.33 17.49 -13.53
N PHE A 96 -36.92 18.58 -14.03
CA PHE A 96 -38.32 18.72 -14.38
C PHE A 96 -38.85 17.48 -15.12
N GLN A 97 -39.91 16.86 -14.56
CA GLN A 97 -40.69 15.84 -15.25
C GLN A 97 -41.24 16.40 -16.57
N LYS A 98 -40.71 15.93 -17.70
CA LYS A 98 -41.41 16.02 -18.99
C LYS A 98 -42.03 14.66 -19.32
N ARG A 99 -43.35 14.59 -19.13
CA ARG A 99 -44.25 13.69 -19.85
C ARG A 99 -44.07 13.92 -21.36
N SER A 100 -43.80 12.89 -22.15
CA SER A 100 -44.62 12.51 -23.33
C SER A 100 -44.04 11.31 -24.10
N ARG A 101 -44.90 10.28 -24.21
CA ARG A 101 -45.14 9.34 -25.33
C ARG A 101 -44.00 8.92 -26.28
N TYR A 102 -43.77 7.61 -26.37
CA TYR A 102 -43.64 6.83 -27.61
C TYR A 102 -44.09 5.39 -27.31
N GLN A 103 -45.29 4.95 -27.73
CA GLN A 103 -45.54 4.01 -28.84
C GLN A 103 -44.34 3.07 -29.13
N GLN A 104 -44.40 1.80 -28.73
CA GLN A 104 -45.10 0.69 -29.40
C GLN A 104 -44.39 0.22 -30.70
N ASN A 105 -43.51 -0.77 -30.56
CA ASN A 105 -43.43 -1.97 -31.41
C ASN A 105 -42.50 -2.97 -30.71
N ARG A 106 -43.02 -4.10 -30.20
CA ARG A 106 -43.27 -5.34 -30.95
C ARG A 106 -42.01 -5.81 -31.65
N PHE A 107 -41.27 -6.72 -31.01
CA PHE A 107 -40.75 -7.97 -31.59
C PHE A 107 -40.12 -8.77 -30.44
N ASN A 108 -40.28 -10.10 -30.46
CA ASN A 108 -39.85 -11.09 -29.47
C ASN A 108 -40.71 -11.28 -28.20
N SER A 109 -41.95 -11.74 -28.41
CA SER A 109 -42.54 -12.76 -27.53
C SER A 109 -43.21 -13.80 -28.42
N GLN A 110 -42.40 -14.71 -28.95
CA GLN A 110 -42.85 -15.85 -29.74
C GLN A 110 -42.27 -17.12 -29.13
N GLN A 111 -42.58 -17.37 -27.86
CA GLN A 111 -42.31 -18.68 -27.26
C GLN A 111 -43.09 -18.90 -25.94
N ASN A 112 -44.40 -18.64 -25.87
CA ASN A 112 -45.18 -19.19 -24.74
C ASN A 112 -46.72 -19.15 -24.83
N GLN A 113 -47.35 -19.46 -25.98
CA GLN A 113 -48.83 -19.55 -26.01
C GLN A 113 -49.40 -20.75 -26.80
N ASN A 114 -48.77 -21.92 -26.70
CA ASN A 114 -49.40 -23.20 -27.07
C ASN A 114 -50.15 -23.87 -25.89
N ARG A 115 -50.75 -23.09 -24.98
CA ARG A 115 -51.47 -23.65 -23.81
C ARG A 115 -52.81 -23.01 -23.45
N PHE A 116 -53.41 -22.22 -24.35
CA PHE A 116 -54.77 -21.71 -24.14
C PHE A 116 -55.62 -21.83 -25.42
N SER A 117 -55.70 -23.04 -25.96
CA SER A 117 -56.73 -23.46 -26.91
C SER A 117 -57.33 -24.77 -26.41
N ILE A 118 -58.30 -24.64 -25.50
CA ILE A 118 -59.36 -25.60 -25.13
C ILE A 118 -60.01 -25.02 -23.87
N MET A 119 -61.04 -24.20 -24.08
CA MET A 119 -62.21 -24.03 -23.20
C MET A 119 -62.98 -22.79 -23.67
N GLN A 120 -63.57 -22.87 -24.86
CA GLN A 120 -64.68 -22.01 -25.21
C GLN A 120 -65.67 -22.78 -26.09
N THR A 121 -66.38 -23.72 -25.47
CA THR A 121 -67.63 -24.27 -26.00
C THR A 121 -68.38 -24.94 -24.85
N GLY A 122 -69.57 -24.44 -24.51
CA GLY A 122 -70.50 -25.10 -23.59
C GLY A 122 -71.03 -24.23 -22.45
N PHE A 123 -72.10 -23.50 -22.75
CA PHE A 123 -73.35 -23.43 -21.99
C PHE A 123 -73.34 -23.67 -20.46
N THR A 124 -73.90 -22.67 -19.74
CA THR A 124 -74.87 -22.79 -18.63
C THR A 124 -74.60 -23.78 -17.50
N GLY A 125 -74.38 -23.28 -16.28
CA GLY A 125 -74.49 -24.12 -15.09
C GLY A 125 -73.83 -23.53 -13.85
N THR A 126 -74.66 -23.06 -12.94
CA THR A 126 -74.39 -22.82 -11.52
C THR A 126 -73.48 -23.88 -10.87
N GLN A 127 -72.37 -23.48 -10.24
CA GLN A 127 -71.94 -24.07 -8.95
C GLN A 127 -70.80 -23.28 -8.28
N LYS A 128 -71.04 -22.93 -7.01
CA LYS A 128 -70.12 -22.23 -6.10
C LYS A 128 -68.88 -23.09 -5.84
N LYS A 129 -67.69 -22.64 -6.26
CA LYS A 129 -66.43 -23.19 -5.75
C LYS A 129 -66.16 -22.63 -4.34
N SER A 130 -65.97 -23.55 -3.39
CA SER A 130 -65.79 -23.31 -1.95
C SER A 130 -64.59 -22.39 -1.62
N LYS A 131 -64.75 -21.61 -0.53
CA LYS A 131 -63.74 -20.67 0.03
C LYS A 131 -62.40 -21.33 0.39
N THR A 132 -62.35 -22.66 0.52
CA THR A 132 -61.14 -23.39 0.95
C THR A 132 -60.07 -23.48 -0.15
N MET A 133 -60.46 -23.55 -1.43
CA MET A 133 -59.50 -23.69 -2.55
C MET A 133 -58.81 -22.38 -2.93
N LYS A 134 -59.44 -21.21 -2.70
CA LYS A 134 -58.82 -19.90 -2.94
C LYS A 134 -57.70 -19.56 -1.93
N ASN A 135 -57.78 -20.08 -0.71
CA ASN A 135 -56.77 -19.86 0.32
C ASN A 135 -55.50 -20.68 0.07
N LEU A 136 -55.64 -21.93 -0.39
CA LEU A 136 -54.51 -22.81 -0.76
C LEU A 136 -53.69 -22.26 -1.94
N GLU A 137 -54.33 -21.59 -2.90
CA GLU A 137 -53.66 -20.98 -4.05
C GLU A 137 -52.94 -19.67 -3.67
N MET A 138 -53.51 -18.89 -2.74
CA MET A 138 -52.87 -17.71 -2.17
C MET A 138 -51.66 -18.04 -1.28
N ASP A 139 -51.69 -19.15 -0.54
CA ASP A 139 -50.55 -19.59 0.28
C ASP A 139 -49.39 -20.13 -0.57
N ARG A 140 -49.67 -20.79 -1.70
CA ARG A 140 -48.65 -21.19 -2.68
C ARG A 140 -47.97 -19.99 -3.34
N ILE A 141 -48.73 -18.94 -3.66
CA ILE A 141 -48.21 -17.70 -4.23
C ILE A 141 -47.41 -16.89 -3.17
N ARG A 142 -47.82 -16.93 -1.90
CA ARG A 142 -47.04 -16.33 -0.78
C ARG A 142 -45.74 -17.07 -0.52
N GLN A 143 -45.71 -18.40 -0.61
CA GLN A 143 -44.48 -19.19 -0.48
C GLN A 143 -43.53 -18.96 -1.65
N MET A 144 -44.02 -18.87 -2.89
CA MET A 144 -43.19 -18.49 -4.05
C MET A 144 -42.62 -17.07 -3.93
N ARG A 145 -43.41 -16.08 -3.45
CA ARG A 145 -42.89 -14.73 -3.19
C ARG A 145 -41.86 -14.67 -2.06
N LYS A 146 -41.94 -15.55 -1.06
CA LYS A 146 -40.92 -15.68 -0.01
C LYS A 146 -39.63 -16.28 -0.56
N TRP A 147 -39.70 -17.32 -1.41
CA TRP A 147 -38.54 -17.89 -2.09
C TRP A 147 -37.89 -16.90 -3.08
N GLN A 148 -38.69 -16.11 -3.80
CA GLN A 148 -38.20 -15.08 -4.72
C GLN A 148 -37.60 -13.88 -3.97
N LYS A 149 -38.05 -13.56 -2.75
CA LYS A 149 -37.41 -12.59 -1.85
C LYS A 149 -36.14 -13.12 -1.14
N GLN A 150 -35.96 -14.44 -1.08
CA GLN A 150 -34.77 -15.06 -0.50
C GLN A 150 -33.67 -15.30 -1.55
N SER A 151 -34.04 -15.38 -2.83
CA SER A 151 -33.12 -15.49 -3.99
C SER A 151 -32.93 -14.18 -4.77
N GLY A 152 -33.59 -13.10 -4.35
CA GLY A 152 -33.42 -11.76 -4.94
C GLY A 152 -32.31 -11.01 -4.21
N ASN A 153 -31.14 -10.93 -4.85
CA ASN A 153 -30.11 -9.90 -4.67
C ASN A 153 -30.25 -9.05 -3.39
N ARG A 154 -29.57 -9.47 -2.32
CA ARG A 154 -28.96 -8.53 -1.38
C ARG A 154 -27.81 -7.82 -2.09
N THR A 155 -28.12 -7.05 -3.12
CA THR A 155 -27.24 -5.93 -3.49
C THR A 155 -27.60 -4.85 -2.49
N ASP A 156 -26.89 -4.84 -1.36
CA ASP A 156 -26.95 -3.74 -0.42
C ASP A 156 -26.62 -2.45 -1.22
N PRO A 157 -27.54 -1.48 -1.32
CA PRO A 157 -27.25 -0.20 -1.99
C PRO A 157 -26.07 0.55 -1.34
N ARG A 158 -25.62 0.13 -0.15
CA ARG A 158 -24.42 0.66 0.52
C ARG A 158 -23.10 0.16 -0.08
N GLN A 159 -23.11 -0.88 -0.92
CA GLN A 159 -21.87 -1.45 -1.47
C GLN A 159 -21.24 -0.61 -2.59
N HIS A 160 -21.91 0.46 -3.03
CA HIS A 160 -21.40 1.39 -4.06
C HIS A 160 -21.14 2.82 -3.55
N GLN A 161 -21.20 3.06 -2.24
CA GLN A 161 -20.44 4.18 -1.71
C GLN A 161 -18.98 3.73 -1.73
N ALA A 162 -18.28 4.03 -2.82
CA ALA A 162 -16.83 4.09 -2.79
C ALA A 162 -16.49 4.95 -1.59
N LYS A 163 -16.04 4.32 -0.50
CA LYS A 163 -15.54 5.03 0.68
C LYS A 163 -14.55 6.05 0.15
N GLN A 164 -14.76 7.32 0.50
CA GLN A 164 -13.90 8.39 0.03
C GLN A 164 -12.51 8.10 0.56
N ARG A 165 -11.58 7.76 -0.34
CA ARG A 165 -10.18 7.55 0.04
C ARG A 165 -9.59 8.91 0.38
N GLU A 166 -8.81 8.97 1.44
CA GLU A 166 -8.09 10.20 1.79
C GLU A 166 -6.93 10.44 0.82
N PRO A 167 -6.65 11.70 0.44
CA PRO A 167 -5.47 12.02 -0.36
C PRO A 167 -4.19 11.69 0.43
N SER A 168 -3.11 11.38 -0.28
CA SER A 168 -1.85 11.02 0.37
C SER A 168 -1.18 12.20 1.09
N LEU A 169 -1.47 13.43 0.65
CA LEU A 169 -1.16 14.68 1.34
C LEU A 169 -2.39 15.57 1.38
N ARG A 170 -2.53 16.31 2.49
CA ARG A 170 -3.59 17.32 2.61
C ARG A 170 -3.23 18.51 1.75
N ILE A 171 -4.05 18.77 0.74
CA ILE A 171 -3.90 19.91 -0.17
C ILE A 171 -4.20 21.19 0.62
N ARG A 172 -3.26 22.15 0.59
CA ARG A 172 -3.41 23.46 1.22
C ARG A 172 -3.98 24.48 0.21
N ASP A 173 -4.60 25.54 0.73
CA ASP A 173 -5.29 26.55 -0.09
C ASP A 173 -4.33 27.43 -0.92
N ASP A 174 -3.06 27.50 -0.52
CA ASP A 174 -1.99 28.24 -1.19
C ASP A 174 -1.34 27.48 -2.36
N TRP A 175 -1.68 26.20 -2.55
CA TRP A 175 -1.15 25.39 -3.64
C TRP A 175 -1.86 25.68 -4.96
N GLN A 176 -1.08 25.95 -6.00
CA GLN A 176 -1.62 26.28 -7.32
C GLN A 176 -1.67 25.05 -8.21
N VAL A 177 -2.86 24.71 -8.73
CA VAL A 177 -3.02 23.63 -9.72
C VAL A 177 -2.42 24.08 -11.05
N ILE A 178 -1.41 23.37 -11.51
CA ILE A 178 -0.75 23.61 -12.81
C ILE A 178 -1.46 22.83 -13.90
N GLU A 179 -1.67 21.54 -13.67
CA GLU A 179 -2.25 20.66 -14.67
C GLU A 179 -2.97 19.46 -14.04
N GLU A 180 -4.03 19.02 -14.73
CA GLU A 180 -4.80 17.83 -14.39
C GLU A 180 -4.77 16.86 -15.58
N ILE A 181 -4.10 15.71 -15.42
CA ILE A 181 -3.86 14.78 -16.51
C ILE A 181 -4.63 13.48 -16.26
N GLN A 182 -5.61 13.18 -17.11
CA GLN A 182 -6.37 11.93 -17.05
C GLN A 182 -5.54 10.73 -17.48
N PHE A 183 -5.72 9.57 -16.85
CA PHE A 183 -5.01 8.34 -17.21
C PHE A 183 -5.28 7.89 -18.65
N SER A 184 -6.45 8.23 -19.20
CA SER A 184 -6.80 7.94 -20.60
C SER A 184 -5.94 8.70 -21.61
N SER A 185 -5.39 9.85 -21.23
CA SER A 185 -4.39 10.59 -22.03
C SER A 185 -3.02 9.95 -21.88
N LEU A 186 -2.60 9.63 -20.66
CA LEU A 186 -1.31 9.01 -20.35
C LEU A 186 -1.15 7.63 -21.03
N ALA A 187 -2.22 6.83 -21.08
CA ALA A 187 -2.23 5.51 -21.70
C ALA A 187 -2.00 5.52 -23.22
N LYS A 188 -2.10 6.69 -23.88
CA LYS A 188 -1.87 6.84 -25.33
C LYS A 188 -0.46 7.33 -25.68
N LEU A 189 0.31 7.76 -24.67
CA LEU A 189 1.67 8.23 -24.88
C LEU A 189 2.57 7.06 -25.26
N SER A 190 3.62 7.34 -26.03
CA SER A 190 4.64 6.35 -26.36
C SER A 190 5.91 7.07 -26.78
N LEU A 191 7.06 6.57 -26.33
CA LEU A 191 8.37 7.01 -26.76
C LEU A 191 9.26 5.78 -27.00
N SER A 192 9.33 5.33 -28.25
CA SER A 192 10.10 4.15 -28.66
C SER A 192 11.54 4.47 -29.08
N THR A 193 11.96 5.73 -28.98
CA THR A 193 13.31 6.16 -29.38
C THR A 193 14.34 6.05 -28.26
N VAL A 194 13.92 5.69 -27.04
CA VAL A 194 14.82 5.51 -25.91
C VAL A 194 15.65 4.24 -26.12
N GLY A 195 16.96 4.41 -26.29
CA GLY A 195 17.90 3.31 -26.47
C GLY A 195 18.34 2.66 -25.16
N ASP A 196 19.34 1.79 -25.26
CA ASP A 196 20.01 1.23 -24.10
C ASP A 196 20.75 2.33 -23.31
N PRO A 197 20.77 2.26 -21.97
CA PRO A 197 21.41 3.28 -21.16
C PRO A 197 22.93 3.16 -21.13
N ASP A 198 23.57 4.32 -20.94
CA ASP A 198 24.98 4.40 -20.54
C ASP A 198 25.11 4.08 -19.05
N GLU A 199 25.95 3.10 -18.68
CA GLU A 199 26.29 2.84 -17.28
C GLU A 199 27.34 3.86 -16.80
N LEU A 200 26.97 4.69 -15.83
CA LEU A 200 27.85 5.74 -15.30
C LEU A 200 28.75 5.20 -14.18
N SER A 201 28.16 4.49 -13.23
CA SER A 201 28.90 3.85 -12.13
C SER A 201 28.07 2.75 -11.47
N VAL A 202 28.77 1.81 -10.82
CA VAL A 202 28.16 0.73 -10.04
C VAL A 202 28.79 0.66 -8.67
N TRP A 203 27.94 0.50 -7.65
CA TRP A 203 28.29 0.58 -6.24
C TRP A 203 27.68 -0.57 -5.45
N GLY A 204 28.33 -0.96 -4.36
CA GLY A 204 27.83 -1.95 -3.41
C GLY A 204 28.38 -3.36 -3.62
N SER A 205 27.71 -4.33 -3.00
CA SER A 205 28.11 -5.74 -3.07
C SER A 205 26.90 -6.64 -2.99
N LEU A 206 26.97 -7.79 -3.64
CA LEU A 206 25.85 -8.73 -3.76
C LEU A 206 26.24 -10.09 -3.17
N GLU A 207 25.36 -10.66 -2.38
CA GLU A 207 25.44 -12.07 -1.99
C GLU A 207 24.94 -12.97 -3.12
N TYR A 208 25.38 -14.23 -3.11
CA TYR A 208 24.93 -15.23 -4.08
C TYR A 208 23.58 -15.82 -3.70
N TYR A 209 22.72 -16.04 -4.69
CA TYR A 209 21.45 -16.72 -4.52
C TYR A 209 21.61 -18.20 -4.13
N ASP A 210 20.87 -18.66 -3.13
CA ASP A 210 20.80 -20.08 -2.78
C ASP A 210 19.74 -20.81 -3.63
N LYS A 211 20.21 -21.51 -4.67
CA LYS A 211 19.37 -22.35 -5.56
C LYS A 211 18.60 -23.46 -4.84
N ARG A 212 18.90 -23.78 -3.57
CA ARG A 212 18.08 -24.70 -2.78
C ARG A 212 16.65 -24.18 -2.57
N TYR A 213 16.45 -22.86 -2.56
CA TYR A 213 15.11 -22.26 -2.44
C TYR A 213 14.23 -22.51 -3.66
N ASP A 214 14.80 -22.72 -4.85
CA ASP A 214 14.05 -23.09 -6.06
C ASP A 214 13.40 -24.49 -5.97
N ARG A 215 13.79 -25.31 -4.98
CA ARG A 215 13.24 -26.64 -4.74
C ARG A 215 12.13 -26.67 -3.67
N ILE A 216 11.78 -25.52 -3.09
CA ILE A 216 10.70 -25.43 -2.10
C ILE A 216 9.37 -25.66 -2.81
N THR A 217 8.52 -26.50 -2.22
CA THR A 217 7.15 -26.77 -2.67
C THR A 217 6.17 -26.56 -1.53
N THR A 218 4.86 -26.55 -1.78
CA THR A 218 3.87 -26.35 -0.70
C THR A 218 3.87 -27.49 0.33
N LYS A 219 4.45 -28.64 0.00
CA LYS A 219 4.63 -29.79 0.91
C LYS A 219 5.93 -29.73 1.72
N SER A 220 6.90 -28.95 1.26
CA SER A 220 8.21 -28.74 1.89
C SER A 220 8.45 -27.26 2.16
N GLU A 221 7.44 -26.59 2.72
CA GLU A 221 7.49 -25.16 3.03
C GLU A 221 8.61 -24.84 4.04
N LYS A 222 9.21 -23.66 3.88
CA LYS A 222 10.27 -23.16 4.77
C LYS A 222 9.76 -21.96 5.55
N LYS A 223 10.03 -21.89 6.85
CA LYS A 223 9.64 -20.72 7.66
C LYS A 223 10.38 -19.47 7.19
N LEU A 224 9.66 -18.35 7.11
CA LEU A 224 10.28 -17.04 6.95
C LEU A 224 10.88 -16.64 8.31
N VAL A 225 12.15 -16.24 8.33
CA VAL A 225 12.91 -15.93 9.53
C VAL A 225 13.43 -14.51 9.41
N MET A 226 13.07 -13.68 10.38
CA MET A 226 13.54 -12.30 10.47
C MET A 226 15.07 -12.25 10.45
N ASN A 227 15.62 -11.31 9.69
CA ASN A 227 17.04 -10.99 9.67
C ASN A 227 17.25 -9.54 10.10
N ASN A 228 18.38 -9.27 10.75
CA ASN A 228 18.75 -7.94 11.22
C ASN A 228 19.61 -7.24 10.16
N ARG A 229 19.13 -7.22 8.91
CA ARG A 229 19.79 -6.51 7.81
C ARG A 229 19.15 -5.13 7.63
N THR A 230 19.95 -4.12 7.32
CA THR A 230 19.45 -2.76 7.05
C THR A 230 19.39 -2.50 5.54
N LEU A 231 18.22 -2.06 5.07
CA LEU A 231 18.01 -1.59 3.70
C LEU A 231 17.78 -0.08 3.72
N HIS A 232 18.69 0.65 3.09
CA HIS A 232 18.64 2.11 3.03
C HIS A 232 17.70 2.58 1.91
N LYS A 233 16.64 3.29 2.26
CA LYS A 233 15.68 3.87 1.30
C LYS A 233 15.97 5.35 1.03
N ILE A 234 17.22 5.65 0.67
CA ILE A 234 17.69 7.03 0.46
C ILE A 234 17.01 7.66 -0.74
N THR A 235 16.53 8.88 -0.56
CA THR A 235 15.81 9.68 -1.57
C THR A 235 16.78 10.27 -2.59
N THR A 236 16.28 10.88 -3.66
CA THR A 236 17.14 11.34 -4.78
C THR A 236 18.08 12.46 -4.35
N THR A 237 17.58 13.47 -3.62
CA THR A 237 18.39 14.63 -3.21
C THR A 237 19.34 14.32 -2.06
N LYS A 238 19.06 13.28 -1.25
CA LYS A 238 19.95 12.81 -0.17
C LYS A 238 21.07 11.88 -0.67
N ASP A 239 21.05 11.48 -1.94
CA ASP A 239 22.05 10.59 -2.53
C ASP A 239 23.36 11.34 -2.89
N PRO A 240 24.52 10.97 -2.28
CA PRO A 240 25.78 11.66 -2.53
C PRO A 240 26.33 11.42 -3.94
N VAL A 241 26.04 10.26 -4.54
CA VAL A 241 26.49 9.93 -5.89
C VAL A 241 25.70 10.72 -6.92
N ILE A 242 24.38 10.86 -6.75
CA ILE A 242 23.56 11.73 -7.62
C ILE A 242 24.01 13.18 -7.53
N ARG A 243 24.35 13.69 -6.33
CA ARG A 243 24.91 15.04 -6.15
C ARG A 243 26.22 15.24 -6.91
N GLN A 244 27.06 14.21 -6.99
CA GLN A 244 28.29 14.27 -7.78
C GLN A 244 28.01 14.21 -9.29
N ILE A 245 27.14 13.30 -9.73
CA ILE A 245 26.79 13.15 -11.14
C ILE A 245 26.14 14.42 -11.67
N CYS A 246 25.25 15.06 -10.90
CA CYS A 246 24.51 16.23 -11.36
C CYS A 246 25.41 17.42 -11.69
N GLN A 247 26.62 17.50 -11.11
CA GLN A 247 27.60 18.53 -11.45
C GLN A 247 28.17 18.37 -12.87
N THR A 248 28.15 17.16 -13.43
CA THR A 248 28.86 16.80 -14.67
C THR A 248 27.94 16.40 -15.81
N ARG A 249 26.87 15.64 -15.55
CA ARG A 249 26.05 15.01 -16.60
C ARG A 249 24.59 14.84 -16.15
N GLY A 250 23.67 14.88 -17.11
CA GLY A 250 22.23 14.68 -16.87
C GLY A 250 21.48 15.97 -16.56
N ASN A 251 20.18 15.97 -16.90
CA ASN A 251 19.27 17.08 -16.59
C ASN A 251 18.12 16.63 -15.68
N VAL A 252 17.80 15.33 -15.64
CA VAL A 252 16.74 14.78 -14.80
C VAL A 252 17.34 13.71 -13.90
N PHE A 253 17.02 13.73 -12.61
CA PHE A 253 17.57 12.81 -11.62
C PHE A 253 16.45 12.19 -10.80
N ALA A 254 16.52 10.86 -10.61
CA ALA A 254 15.53 10.11 -9.85
C ALA A 254 16.06 8.75 -9.37
N THR A 255 15.27 8.07 -8.53
CA THR A 255 15.45 6.64 -8.22
C THR A 255 14.48 5.78 -9.04
N ASP A 256 14.81 4.50 -9.21
CA ASP A 256 13.96 3.53 -9.91
C ASP A 256 12.57 3.36 -9.27
N ALA A 257 12.45 3.46 -7.93
CA ALA A 257 11.17 3.43 -7.22
C ALA A 257 10.25 4.59 -7.65
N ILE A 258 10.80 5.78 -7.86
CA ILE A 258 10.06 6.96 -8.31
C ILE A 258 9.68 6.83 -9.78
N ILE A 259 10.64 6.48 -10.64
CA ILE A 259 10.39 6.37 -12.08
C ILE A 259 9.44 5.22 -12.41
N SER A 260 9.57 4.06 -11.76
CA SER A 260 8.64 2.95 -11.93
C SER A 260 7.21 3.31 -11.50
N THR A 261 7.05 4.12 -10.46
CA THR A 261 5.76 4.66 -10.01
C THR A 261 5.13 5.55 -11.09
N LEU A 262 5.91 6.45 -11.70
CA LEU A 262 5.46 7.31 -12.79
C LEU A 262 5.17 6.53 -14.08
N MET A 263 6.06 5.64 -14.51
CA MET A 263 5.88 4.82 -15.73
C MET A 263 4.64 3.93 -15.65
N CYS A 264 4.30 3.44 -14.45
CA CYS A 264 3.18 2.53 -14.23
C CYS A 264 1.94 3.23 -13.65
N CYS A 265 1.90 4.57 -13.60
CA CYS A 265 0.91 5.33 -12.82
C CYS A 265 -0.54 5.03 -13.23
N THR A 266 -0.77 4.68 -14.49
CA THR A 266 -2.10 4.37 -15.06
C THR A 266 -2.77 3.14 -14.43
N ARG A 267 -2.01 2.32 -13.71
CA ARG A 267 -2.51 1.13 -12.99
C ARG A 267 -2.80 1.40 -11.50
N SER A 268 -2.43 2.57 -11.00
CA SER A 268 -2.56 2.92 -9.58
C SER A 268 -4.01 3.23 -9.21
N VAL A 269 -4.45 2.71 -8.05
CA VAL A 269 -5.77 2.93 -7.46
C VAL A 269 -5.66 3.62 -6.10
N PHE A 270 -4.56 3.44 -5.36
CA PHE A 270 -4.31 4.15 -4.10
C PHE A 270 -3.52 5.45 -4.33
N PRO A 271 -3.83 6.52 -3.59
CA PRO A 271 -3.14 7.81 -3.74
C PRO A 271 -1.67 7.72 -3.32
N TRP A 272 -0.85 8.49 -4.02
CA TRP A 272 0.56 8.69 -3.74
C TRP A 272 0.98 10.08 -4.23
N ASP A 273 2.11 10.55 -3.70
CA ASP A 273 2.68 11.86 -3.95
C ASP A 273 4.19 11.76 -4.23
N LEU A 274 4.67 12.68 -5.07
CA LEU A 274 6.07 12.87 -5.44
C LEU A 274 6.39 14.36 -5.53
N PHE A 275 7.58 14.72 -5.11
CA PHE A 275 8.10 16.07 -5.21
C PHE A 275 8.98 16.21 -6.45
N VAL A 276 8.98 17.40 -7.04
CA VAL A 276 9.94 17.74 -8.08
C VAL A 276 10.52 19.11 -7.80
N ASP A 277 11.84 19.16 -7.59
CA ASP A 277 12.59 20.39 -7.48
C ASP A 277 13.13 20.77 -8.86
N LYS A 278 12.74 21.94 -9.36
CA LYS A 278 13.26 22.50 -10.60
C LYS A 278 14.27 23.61 -10.30
N ILE A 279 15.50 23.41 -10.77
CA ILE A 279 16.61 24.35 -10.59
C ILE A 279 17.28 24.56 -11.95
N GLY A 280 17.03 25.72 -12.58
CA GLY A 280 17.46 26.04 -13.93
C GLY A 280 16.99 25.02 -14.96
N THR A 281 17.94 24.29 -15.54
CA THR A 281 17.72 23.25 -16.54
C THR A 281 17.71 21.84 -15.95
N ARG A 282 17.62 21.72 -14.62
CA ARG A 282 17.65 20.44 -13.90
C ARG A 282 16.35 20.18 -13.15
N LEU A 283 15.93 18.91 -13.16
CA LEU A 283 14.80 18.39 -12.40
C LEU A 283 15.27 17.28 -11.46
N PHE A 284 14.91 17.38 -10.18
CA PHE A 284 15.12 16.32 -9.20
C PHE A 284 13.76 15.79 -8.79
N PHE A 285 13.45 14.56 -9.22
CA PHE A 285 12.25 13.87 -8.76
C PHE A 285 12.56 13.20 -7.43
N ASP A 286 11.79 13.56 -6.41
CA ASP A 286 12.03 13.09 -5.06
C ASP A 286 10.77 12.61 -4.34
N LYS A 287 10.95 11.94 -3.21
CA LYS A 287 9.89 11.47 -2.34
C LYS A 287 10.20 11.81 -0.88
N ARG A 288 9.17 12.00 -0.06
CA ARG A 288 9.31 12.08 1.40
C ARG A 288 9.72 10.73 2.01
N GLU A 289 10.29 10.76 3.20
CA GLU A 289 10.79 9.56 3.88
C GLU A 289 9.68 8.58 4.26
N ASP A 290 8.52 9.09 4.66
CA ASP A 290 7.33 8.32 4.99
C ASP A 290 6.38 8.11 3.79
N SER A 291 6.90 8.27 2.57
CA SER A 291 6.07 8.24 1.36
C SER A 291 5.34 6.91 1.19
N PRO A 292 4.03 6.93 0.83
CA PRO A 292 3.28 5.72 0.50
C PRO A 292 3.88 4.88 -0.63
N ILE A 293 4.79 5.46 -1.43
CA ILE A 293 5.50 4.77 -2.52
C ILE A 293 6.36 3.62 -2.02
N ASP A 294 6.89 3.74 -0.81
CA ASP A 294 7.74 2.75 -0.15
C ASP A 294 6.94 1.61 0.47
N ILE A 295 5.63 1.78 0.61
CA ILE A 295 4.69 0.78 1.10
C ILE A 295 4.26 -0.10 -0.08
N LEU A 296 4.37 -1.42 0.10
CA LEU A 296 3.95 -2.39 -0.89
C LEU A 296 2.45 -2.65 -0.77
N THR A 297 1.65 -2.08 -1.68
CA THR A 297 0.19 -2.25 -1.67
C THR A 297 -0.21 -3.72 -1.84
N VAL A 298 -1.32 -4.11 -1.21
CA VAL A 298 -1.84 -5.49 -1.22
C VAL A 298 -3.28 -5.47 -1.72
N ASN A 299 -3.56 -6.28 -2.75
CA ASN A 299 -4.87 -6.38 -3.39
C ASN A 299 -5.44 -5.01 -3.88
N GLU A 300 -4.58 -4.05 -4.21
CA GLU A 300 -4.97 -2.69 -4.63
C GLU A 300 -5.89 -2.68 -5.86
N THR A 301 -5.58 -3.51 -6.85
CA THR A 301 -6.32 -3.58 -8.13
C THR A 301 -7.33 -4.73 -8.15
N ALA A 302 -7.59 -5.36 -7.00
CA ALA A 302 -8.63 -6.36 -6.89
C ALA A 302 -10.03 -5.72 -7.04
N ASN A 303 -11.01 -6.53 -7.44
CA ASN A 303 -12.41 -6.07 -7.54
C ASN A 303 -12.94 -5.54 -6.20
N GLU A 304 -12.49 -6.16 -5.09
CA GLU A 304 -12.78 -5.75 -3.73
C GLU A 304 -11.44 -5.52 -3.01
N PRO A 305 -10.92 -4.28 -3.00
CA PRO A 305 -9.70 -3.94 -2.28
C PRO A 305 -9.89 -4.08 -0.76
N PRO A 306 -8.80 -4.24 0.02
CA PRO A 306 -8.87 -4.25 1.47
C PRO A 306 -9.46 -2.95 2.04
N PRO A 307 -10.13 -2.99 3.20
CA PRO A 307 -10.62 -1.79 3.86
C PRO A 307 -9.47 -0.87 4.27
N GLU A 308 -9.68 0.45 4.25
CA GLU A 308 -8.66 1.43 4.68
C GLU A 308 -8.45 1.40 6.19
N ASP A 309 -9.54 1.37 6.96
CA ASP A 309 -9.51 1.36 8.42
C ASP A 309 -9.64 -0.03 9.04
N GLY A 310 -8.96 -0.20 10.18
CA GLY A 310 -9.23 -1.23 11.16
C GLY A 310 -8.37 -2.49 11.06
N THR A 311 -8.17 -3.14 12.21
CA THR A 311 -7.67 -4.51 12.38
C THR A 311 -6.38 -4.89 11.62
N LEU A 312 -6.09 -6.19 11.63
CA LEU A 312 -4.95 -6.85 11.00
C LEU A 312 -4.94 -6.74 9.47
N ASP A 313 -6.12 -6.66 8.84
CA ASP A 313 -6.29 -6.83 7.40
C ASP A 313 -6.70 -5.50 6.69
N SER A 314 -6.40 -4.35 7.29
CA SER A 314 -6.51 -3.05 6.61
C SER A 314 -5.41 -2.86 5.58
N ALA A 315 -5.66 -2.02 4.57
CA ALA A 315 -4.70 -1.73 3.50
C ALA A 315 -3.34 -1.26 4.04
N LYS A 316 -3.33 -0.41 5.08
CA LYS A 316 -2.11 0.05 5.74
C LYS A 316 -1.37 -1.08 6.46
N SER A 317 -2.05 -1.87 7.28
CA SER A 317 -1.46 -3.00 8.01
C SER A 317 -0.89 -4.06 7.07
N LEU A 318 -1.65 -4.44 6.04
CA LEU A 318 -1.22 -5.38 5.01
C LEU A 318 -0.02 -4.84 4.21
N GLY A 319 0.01 -3.53 3.94
CA GLY A 319 1.12 -2.90 3.25
C GLY A 319 2.42 -2.96 4.04
N MET A 320 2.36 -2.66 5.35
CA MET A 320 3.53 -2.76 6.24
C MET A 320 4.01 -4.20 6.39
N GLU A 321 3.08 -5.15 6.53
CA GLU A 321 3.40 -6.58 6.55
C GLU A 321 4.08 -7.02 5.24
N ALA A 322 3.59 -6.56 4.08
CA ALA A 322 4.18 -6.88 2.79
C ALA A 322 5.61 -6.33 2.64
N VAL A 323 5.88 -5.12 3.15
CA VAL A 323 7.25 -4.56 3.20
C VAL A 323 8.16 -5.43 4.05
N PHE A 324 7.71 -5.83 5.24
CA PHE A 324 8.45 -6.72 6.13
C PHE A 324 8.76 -8.07 5.47
N ILE A 325 7.75 -8.70 4.84
CA ILE A 325 7.91 -9.96 4.12
C ILE A 325 8.93 -9.81 2.99
N ASN A 326 8.81 -8.75 2.20
CA ASN A 326 9.66 -8.52 1.03
C ASN A 326 11.12 -8.29 1.43
N HIS A 327 11.37 -7.48 2.47
CA HIS A 327 12.69 -7.31 3.05
C HIS A 327 13.24 -8.65 3.54
N THR A 328 12.51 -9.32 4.42
CA THR A 328 12.99 -10.55 5.07
C THR A 328 13.31 -11.63 4.03
N PHE A 329 12.42 -11.81 3.06
CA PHE A 329 12.59 -12.80 2.00
C PHE A 329 13.79 -12.49 1.10
N SER A 330 14.02 -11.22 0.71
CA SER A 330 15.10 -10.87 -0.21
C SER A 330 16.48 -11.24 0.33
N GLN A 331 16.66 -11.16 1.66
CA GLN A 331 17.92 -11.52 2.33
C GLN A 331 17.98 -12.99 2.71
N GLN A 332 16.85 -13.61 3.11
CA GLN A 332 16.83 -15.00 3.57
C GLN A 332 17.18 -16.02 2.46
N VAL A 333 16.90 -15.70 1.20
CA VAL A 333 17.19 -16.60 0.06
C VAL A 333 18.64 -16.54 -0.43
N LEU A 334 19.49 -15.77 0.25
CA LEU A 334 20.89 -15.59 -0.10
C LEU A 334 21.80 -16.47 0.74
N ARG A 335 23.00 -16.73 0.22
CA ARG A 335 24.05 -17.46 0.92
C ARG A 335 24.80 -16.51 1.84
N THR A 336 24.30 -16.41 3.06
CA THR A 336 24.88 -15.57 4.10
C THR A 336 26.19 -16.17 4.64
N GLY A 337 27.21 -15.33 4.80
CA GLY A 337 28.54 -15.73 5.30
C GLY A 337 29.49 -16.30 4.23
N GLU A 338 29.07 -16.34 2.96
CA GLU A 338 29.94 -16.64 1.83
C GLU A 338 30.53 -15.36 1.22
N GLU A 339 31.51 -15.49 0.32
CA GLU A 339 32.11 -14.37 -0.38
C GLU A 339 31.07 -13.63 -1.25
N ARG A 340 31.04 -12.30 -1.11
CA ARG A 340 30.16 -11.43 -1.89
C ARG A 340 30.78 -11.07 -3.23
N TYR A 341 29.96 -10.91 -4.24
CA TYR A 341 30.34 -10.22 -5.47
C TYR A 341 30.51 -8.72 -5.17
N LYS A 342 31.73 -8.20 -5.29
CA LYS A 342 32.04 -6.79 -5.01
C LYS A 342 32.13 -5.99 -6.30
N PHE A 343 31.42 -4.86 -6.34
CA PHE A 343 31.56 -3.90 -7.43
C PHE A 343 32.77 -2.97 -7.20
N PRO A 344 33.19 -2.20 -8.22
CA PRO A 344 34.35 -1.31 -8.10
C PRO A 344 34.25 -0.28 -6.97
N ASN A 345 33.03 0.17 -6.65
CA ASN A 345 32.78 1.12 -5.57
C ASN A 345 32.01 0.44 -4.43
N PRO A 346 32.29 0.76 -3.15
CA PRO A 346 31.55 0.24 -2.00
C PRO A 346 30.12 0.77 -1.99
N ASN A 347 29.30 0.38 -1.01
CA ASN A 347 27.96 0.97 -0.85
C ASN A 347 28.10 2.43 -0.36
N PRO A 348 27.49 3.43 -1.03
CA PRO A 348 27.69 4.85 -0.71
C PRO A 348 26.91 5.33 0.52
N PHE A 349 26.08 4.48 1.11
CA PHE A 349 25.15 4.85 2.20
C PHE A 349 25.54 4.28 3.56
N ILE A 350 26.65 3.53 3.64
CA ILE A 350 27.09 2.88 4.85
C ILE A 350 28.51 3.27 5.18
N GLN A 351 28.84 3.23 6.47
CA GLN A 351 30.22 3.31 6.91
C GLN A 351 30.92 1.96 6.74
N PRO A 352 32.27 1.91 6.63
CA PRO A 352 33.01 0.67 6.40
C PRO A 352 32.80 -0.41 7.48
N ASP A 353 32.47 -0.03 8.71
CA ASP A 353 32.18 -0.91 9.84
C ASP A 353 30.77 -1.54 9.79
N GLU A 354 29.85 -0.96 9.01
CA GLU A 354 28.46 -1.41 8.86
C GLU A 354 28.27 -2.43 7.71
N GLU A 355 29.32 -2.77 6.95
CA GLU A 355 29.25 -3.65 5.77
C GLU A 355 28.64 -5.02 6.07
N ASN A 356 28.85 -5.53 7.29
CA ASN A 356 28.34 -6.81 7.77
C ASN A 356 26.89 -6.77 8.22
N GLU A 357 26.32 -5.59 8.50
CA GLU A 357 24.92 -5.41 8.90
C GLU A 357 24.05 -4.98 7.72
N ALA A 358 24.67 -4.34 6.72
CA ALA A 358 24.01 -3.96 5.48
C ALA A 358 23.41 -5.16 4.74
N ALA A 359 22.22 -4.96 4.18
CA ALA A 359 21.59 -5.88 3.26
C ALA A 359 22.42 -6.05 1.97
N SER A 360 22.29 -7.20 1.32
CA SER A 360 22.80 -7.42 -0.03
C SER A 360 22.03 -6.53 -1.00
N VAL A 361 22.70 -5.51 -1.54
CA VAL A 361 22.17 -4.59 -2.54
C VAL A 361 23.31 -3.93 -3.31
N ALA A 362 23.10 -3.73 -4.60
CA ALA A 362 23.98 -2.94 -5.44
C ALA A 362 23.19 -1.85 -6.16
N TYR A 363 23.85 -0.71 -6.35
CA TYR A 363 23.28 0.48 -6.97
C TYR A 363 23.98 0.74 -8.30
N ARG A 364 23.19 0.79 -9.38
CA ARG A 364 23.66 1.15 -10.73
C ARG A 364 23.12 2.53 -11.09
N TYR A 365 24.00 3.45 -11.42
CA TYR A 365 23.63 4.77 -11.92
C TYR A 365 23.70 4.74 -13.43
N ARG A 366 22.54 4.88 -14.07
CA ARG A 366 22.39 4.70 -15.53
C ARG A 366 21.78 5.95 -16.14
N LEU A 367 22.23 6.31 -17.33
CA LEU A 367 21.81 7.49 -18.08
C LEU A 367 21.05 7.08 -19.35
N TRP A 368 19.84 7.58 -19.53
CA TRP A 368 19.07 7.44 -20.76
C TRP A 368 18.95 8.79 -21.46
N ASP A 369 19.09 8.77 -22.79
CA ASP A 369 18.74 9.91 -23.64
C ASP A 369 17.24 9.88 -23.95
N LEU A 370 16.55 10.97 -23.60
CA LEU A 370 15.13 11.16 -23.87
C LEU A 370 14.90 11.96 -25.16
N GLY A 371 15.95 12.42 -25.83
CA GLY A 371 15.90 13.32 -26.99
C GLY A 371 15.72 14.79 -26.61
N ASN A 372 15.85 15.70 -27.58
CA ASN A 372 15.78 17.16 -27.38
C ASN A 372 16.71 17.68 -26.27
N ASN A 373 17.93 17.14 -26.17
CA ASN A 373 18.90 17.48 -25.12
C ASN A 373 18.42 17.17 -23.69
N LEU A 374 17.41 16.33 -23.52
CA LEU A 374 16.96 15.84 -22.22
C LEU A 374 17.58 14.47 -21.97
N SER A 375 18.21 14.31 -20.82
CA SER A 375 18.75 13.04 -20.37
C SER A 375 18.42 12.82 -18.91
N ILE A 376 18.09 11.57 -18.58
CA ILE A 376 17.66 11.16 -17.25
C ILE A 376 18.66 10.18 -16.65
N VAL A 377 19.10 10.49 -15.44
CA VAL A 377 19.91 9.63 -14.59
C VAL A 377 18.99 8.94 -13.59
N ILE A 378 19.03 7.62 -13.55
CA ILE A 378 18.25 6.82 -12.61
C ILE A 378 19.22 5.97 -11.79
N ARG A 379 19.07 6.01 -10.45
CA ARG A 379 19.66 5.00 -9.56
C ARG A 379 18.77 3.76 -9.56
N CYS A 380 19.31 2.63 -9.99
CA CYS A 380 18.64 1.34 -10.04
C CYS A 380 19.25 0.36 -9.05
N GLU A 381 18.44 -0.57 -8.57
CA GLU A 381 18.84 -1.53 -7.53
C GLU A 381 18.89 -2.98 -8.04
N GLN A 382 19.91 -3.73 -7.61
CA GLN A 382 20.04 -5.18 -7.80
C GLN A 382 20.13 -5.86 -6.43
N ASP A 383 19.47 -7.02 -6.29
CA ASP A 383 19.30 -7.68 -4.98
C ASP A 383 20.35 -8.79 -4.77
N CYS A 384 20.71 -9.54 -5.82
CA CYS A 384 21.73 -10.59 -5.72
C CYS A 384 22.36 -11.01 -7.07
N VAL A 385 23.37 -11.87 -7.00
CA VAL A 385 23.96 -12.59 -8.15
C VAL A 385 23.59 -14.07 -8.09
N GLN A 386 23.39 -14.70 -9.24
CA GLN A 386 23.33 -16.15 -9.37
C GLN A 386 24.25 -16.63 -10.48
N ILE A 387 24.83 -17.82 -10.31
CA ILE A 387 25.59 -18.47 -11.39
C ILE A 387 24.62 -19.13 -12.36
N GLY A 388 24.63 -18.72 -13.62
CA GLY A 388 23.85 -19.28 -14.72
C GLY A 388 24.25 -20.71 -15.09
N PRO A 389 23.51 -21.38 -15.99
CA PRO A 389 23.81 -22.75 -16.42
C PRO A 389 25.20 -22.91 -17.05
N ASN A 390 25.70 -21.85 -17.69
CA ASN A 390 26.99 -21.82 -18.39
C ASN A 390 28.16 -21.37 -17.49
N GLY A 391 27.91 -21.11 -16.21
CA GLY A 391 28.91 -20.53 -15.30
C GLY A 391 28.99 -19.00 -15.33
N GLU A 392 28.21 -18.34 -16.18
CA GLU A 392 28.10 -16.87 -16.23
C GLU A 392 27.42 -16.30 -14.97
N GLU A 393 27.83 -15.12 -14.53
CA GLU A 393 27.14 -14.40 -13.45
C GLU A 393 25.90 -13.71 -14.01
N GLN A 394 24.77 -13.91 -13.36
CA GLN A 394 23.49 -13.28 -13.70
C GLN A 394 23.01 -12.44 -12.53
N PHE A 395 22.63 -11.19 -12.80
CA PHE A 395 22.10 -10.28 -11.80
C PHE A 395 20.59 -10.46 -11.66
N VAL A 396 20.11 -10.46 -10.42
CA VAL A 396 18.73 -10.82 -10.11
C VAL A 396 18.10 -9.80 -9.18
N ASN A 397 16.86 -9.43 -9.50
CA ASN A 397 15.98 -8.78 -8.53
C ASN A 397 15.09 -9.80 -7.82
N ILE A 398 15.00 -9.70 -6.50
CA ILE A 398 14.20 -10.58 -5.66
C ILE A 398 13.04 -9.78 -5.06
N LYS A 399 11.82 -10.26 -5.26
CA LYS A 399 10.60 -9.70 -4.67
C LYS A 399 9.73 -10.80 -4.08
N ALA A 400 8.85 -10.48 -3.14
CA ALA A 400 7.99 -11.44 -2.47
C ALA A 400 6.51 -11.09 -2.65
N LEU A 401 5.75 -12.00 -3.23
CA LEU A 401 4.30 -11.98 -3.21
C LEU A 401 3.80 -12.53 -1.87
N ASN A 402 2.74 -11.93 -1.32
CA ASN A 402 2.21 -12.28 -0.01
C ASN A 402 0.73 -12.69 -0.05
N GLU A 403 0.43 -13.87 0.48
CA GLU A 403 -0.94 -14.34 0.75
C GLU A 403 -1.28 -14.11 2.24
N TRP A 404 -2.21 -13.19 2.49
CA TRP A 404 -2.65 -12.82 3.84
C TRP A 404 -3.85 -13.65 4.31
N ASN A 405 -4.82 -13.89 3.43
CA ASN A 405 -5.98 -14.73 3.70
C ASN A 405 -6.45 -15.48 2.44
N PRO A 406 -6.36 -16.82 2.42
CA PRO A 406 -6.75 -17.63 1.26
C PRO A 406 -8.26 -17.61 0.99
N LYS A 407 -9.07 -17.15 1.95
CA LYS A 407 -10.54 -17.12 1.86
C LYS A 407 -11.10 -15.74 1.53
N ALA A 408 -10.26 -14.72 1.39
CA ALA A 408 -10.71 -13.36 1.16
C ALA A 408 -11.03 -13.11 -0.32
N GLY A 409 -12.26 -12.65 -0.60
CA GLY A 409 -12.68 -12.17 -1.91
C GLY A 409 -12.37 -13.15 -3.06
N SER A 410 -11.48 -12.73 -3.95
CA SER A 410 -11.06 -13.49 -5.14
C SER A 410 -9.72 -14.21 -5.01
N ASN A 411 -9.20 -14.35 -3.78
CA ASN A 411 -7.93 -15.04 -3.53
C ASN A 411 -8.06 -16.54 -3.82
N LEU A 412 -6.98 -17.13 -4.31
CA LEU A 412 -6.82 -18.57 -4.47
C LEU A 412 -5.94 -19.07 -3.33
N ASP A 413 -6.30 -20.19 -2.72
CA ASP A 413 -5.48 -20.84 -1.68
C ASP A 413 -4.17 -21.39 -2.28
N TRP A 414 -3.04 -20.74 -1.97
CA TRP A 414 -1.77 -21.10 -2.57
C TRP A 414 -1.30 -22.49 -2.17
N ARG A 415 -1.58 -22.95 -0.95
CA ARG A 415 -1.12 -24.28 -0.49
C ARG A 415 -1.69 -25.42 -1.32
N THR A 416 -2.90 -25.26 -1.83
CA THR A 416 -3.56 -26.25 -2.70
C THR A 416 -3.31 -26.01 -4.18
N LYS A 417 -3.04 -24.77 -4.60
CA LYS A 417 -3.00 -24.39 -6.02
C LYS A 417 -1.61 -24.17 -6.60
N LEU A 418 -0.60 -23.81 -5.81
CA LEU A 418 0.69 -23.36 -6.34
C LEU A 418 1.45 -24.47 -7.09
N ASP A 419 1.39 -25.71 -6.60
CA ASP A 419 2.07 -26.86 -7.22
C ASP A 419 1.36 -27.38 -8.47
N MET A 420 0.02 -27.29 -8.53
CA MET A 420 -0.78 -27.83 -9.63
C MET A 420 -1.15 -26.78 -10.69
N GLN A 421 -1.34 -25.53 -10.29
CA GLN A 421 -1.95 -24.45 -11.07
C GLN A 421 -1.19 -23.14 -10.88
N ARG A 422 0.15 -23.19 -10.93
CA ARG A 422 1.03 -22.02 -10.73
C ARG A 422 0.65 -20.82 -11.61
N GLY A 423 0.32 -21.06 -12.87
CA GLY A 423 -0.14 -20.00 -13.79
C GLY A 423 -1.45 -19.33 -13.35
N ALA A 424 -2.37 -20.07 -12.72
CA ALA A 424 -3.62 -19.50 -12.21
C ALA A 424 -3.38 -18.61 -10.99
N VAL A 425 -2.46 -19.02 -10.10
CA VAL A 425 -2.04 -18.20 -8.95
C VAL A 425 -1.40 -16.90 -9.44
N LEU A 426 -0.44 -16.98 -10.37
CA LEU A 426 0.19 -15.80 -10.95
C LEU A 426 -0.82 -14.88 -11.66
N ALA A 427 -1.76 -15.44 -12.42
CA ALA A 427 -2.79 -14.65 -13.09
C ALA A 427 -3.73 -13.93 -12.10
N ALA A 428 -4.04 -14.56 -10.95
CA ALA A 428 -4.78 -13.91 -9.88
C ALA A 428 -3.97 -12.76 -9.27
N GLU A 429 -2.68 -12.96 -9.01
CA GLU A 429 -1.78 -11.92 -8.49
C GLU A 429 -1.60 -10.75 -9.45
N LEU A 430 -1.43 -11.02 -10.75
CA LEU A 430 -1.36 -9.97 -11.77
C LEU A 430 -2.62 -9.10 -11.83
N ARG A 431 -3.80 -9.70 -11.59
CA ARG A 431 -5.06 -8.98 -11.54
C ARG A 431 -5.21 -8.18 -10.24
N ASN A 432 -4.87 -8.77 -9.10
CA ASN A 432 -5.12 -8.18 -7.79
C ASN A 432 -4.04 -7.17 -7.35
N ASN A 433 -2.82 -7.31 -7.86
CA ASN A 433 -1.66 -6.51 -7.48
C ASN A 433 -0.98 -5.85 -8.70
N GLY A 434 -1.76 -5.51 -9.74
CA GLY A 434 -1.25 -5.13 -11.05
C GLY A 434 -0.29 -3.93 -11.06
N PHE A 435 -0.50 -2.95 -10.16
CA PHE A 435 0.41 -1.81 -10.02
C PHE A 435 1.74 -2.21 -9.36
N LYS A 436 1.69 -2.95 -8.24
CA LYS A 436 2.87 -3.46 -7.53
C LYS A 436 3.78 -4.30 -8.45
N LEU A 437 3.22 -5.28 -9.16
CA LEU A 437 4.03 -6.13 -10.06
C LEU A 437 4.57 -5.35 -11.26
N ALA A 438 3.83 -4.37 -11.78
CA ALA A 438 4.32 -3.50 -12.85
C ALA A 438 5.51 -2.65 -12.42
N LYS A 439 5.47 -2.08 -11.20
CA LYS A 439 6.62 -1.35 -10.64
C LYS A 439 7.86 -2.24 -10.53
N TRP A 440 7.71 -3.45 -9.98
CA TRP A 440 8.82 -4.39 -9.85
C TRP A 440 9.42 -4.83 -11.19
N ALA A 441 8.59 -5.12 -12.18
CA ALA A 441 9.05 -5.45 -13.52
C ALA A 441 9.82 -4.28 -14.15
N THR A 442 9.31 -3.05 -13.97
CA THR A 442 9.96 -1.83 -14.48
C THR A 442 11.30 -1.59 -13.80
N CYS A 443 11.39 -1.68 -12.47
CA CYS A 443 12.67 -1.57 -11.75
C CYS A 443 13.70 -2.58 -12.26
N ALA A 444 13.30 -3.85 -12.45
CA ALA A 444 14.22 -4.87 -12.95
C ALA A 444 14.69 -4.62 -14.39
N ILE A 445 13.82 -4.06 -15.24
CA ILE A 445 14.19 -3.64 -16.60
C ILE A 445 15.16 -2.45 -16.56
N LEU A 446 14.86 -1.42 -15.75
CA LEU A 446 15.71 -0.24 -15.59
C LEU A 446 17.09 -0.61 -15.00
N ALA A 447 17.13 -1.56 -14.06
CA ALA A 447 18.37 -2.09 -13.49
C ALA A 447 19.19 -2.94 -14.48
N GLY A 448 18.58 -3.43 -15.57
CA GLY A 448 19.23 -4.33 -16.51
C GLY A 448 19.46 -5.72 -15.92
N SER A 449 18.55 -6.18 -15.05
CA SER A 449 18.65 -7.48 -14.40
C SER A 449 18.34 -8.61 -15.39
N ASP A 450 19.13 -9.68 -15.33
CA ASP A 450 18.93 -10.86 -16.18
C ASP A 450 17.66 -11.62 -15.80
N GLN A 451 17.33 -11.62 -14.50
CA GLN A 451 16.17 -12.30 -13.96
C GLN A 451 15.47 -11.44 -12.90
N ILE A 452 14.16 -11.63 -12.78
CA ILE A 452 13.37 -11.27 -11.61
C ILE A 452 12.83 -12.56 -10.98
N LYS A 453 13.05 -12.72 -9.66
CA LYS A 453 12.60 -13.86 -8.87
C LYS A 453 11.52 -13.43 -7.89
N PHE A 454 10.41 -14.17 -7.88
CA PHE A 454 9.31 -14.02 -6.94
C PHE A 454 9.31 -15.14 -5.90
N GLY A 455 9.22 -14.78 -4.64
CA GLY A 455 8.83 -15.68 -3.55
C GLY A 455 7.32 -15.69 -3.35
N TYR A 456 6.74 -16.87 -3.13
CA TYR A 456 5.36 -17.02 -2.67
C TYR A 456 5.37 -17.23 -1.18
N VAL A 457 5.03 -16.19 -0.42
CA VAL A 457 5.01 -16.21 1.05
C VAL A 457 3.57 -16.13 1.55
N SER A 458 3.18 -17.01 2.45
CA SER A 458 1.85 -16.99 3.09
C SER A 458 2.00 -16.86 4.59
N ARG A 459 1.02 -16.25 5.27
CA ARG A 459 0.86 -16.42 6.72
C ARG A 459 0.73 -17.92 7.06
N GLN A 460 1.25 -18.35 8.22
CA GLN A 460 1.05 -19.72 8.72
C GLN A 460 -0.40 -19.95 9.16
N ASN A 461 -0.95 -18.95 9.83
CA ASN A 461 -2.36 -18.86 10.17
C ASN A 461 -2.85 -17.51 9.66
N PHE A 462 -3.89 -17.48 8.83
CA PHE A 462 -4.39 -16.23 8.24
C PHE A 462 -4.86 -15.20 9.28
N LYS A 463 -5.11 -15.62 10.53
CA LYS A 463 -5.44 -14.75 11.68
C LYS A 463 -4.23 -14.19 12.43
N ASP A 464 -3.01 -14.58 12.06
CA ASP A 464 -1.76 -14.20 12.73
C ASP A 464 -0.76 -13.66 11.69
N ALA A 465 -0.53 -12.35 11.69
CA ALA A 465 0.43 -11.71 10.79
C ALA A 465 1.88 -11.76 11.27
N SER A 466 2.18 -12.40 12.40
CA SER A 466 3.55 -12.46 12.93
C SER A 466 4.40 -13.59 12.33
N ARG A 467 3.76 -14.58 11.70
CA ARG A 467 4.43 -15.82 11.26
C ARG A 467 4.10 -16.17 9.82
N HIS A 468 5.14 -16.30 9.01
CA HIS A 468 5.03 -16.60 7.59
C HIS A 468 5.83 -17.83 7.17
N THR A 469 5.49 -18.37 6.02
CA THR A 469 6.12 -19.52 5.38
C THR A 469 6.28 -19.28 3.89
N ILE A 470 7.44 -19.62 3.37
CA ILE A 470 7.78 -19.65 1.94
C ILE A 470 7.21 -20.95 1.36
N LEU A 471 6.31 -20.82 0.40
CA LEU A 471 5.63 -21.92 -0.28
C LEU A 471 6.34 -22.33 -1.58
N GLY A 472 7.14 -21.43 -2.16
CA GLY A 472 7.91 -21.69 -3.37
C GLY A 472 8.49 -20.42 -3.97
N THR A 473 9.28 -20.57 -5.03
CA THR A 473 9.81 -19.46 -5.82
C THR A 473 9.49 -19.65 -7.30
N GLN A 474 9.52 -18.55 -8.05
CA GLN A 474 9.41 -18.54 -9.50
C GLN A 474 10.31 -17.47 -10.10
N ASN A 475 10.94 -17.75 -11.24
CA ASN A 475 11.81 -16.82 -11.94
C ASN A 475 11.26 -16.46 -13.32
N PHE A 476 11.59 -15.26 -13.77
CA PHE A 476 11.25 -14.75 -15.09
C PHE A 476 12.38 -13.88 -15.63
N LYS A 477 12.49 -13.77 -16.96
CA LYS A 477 13.18 -12.63 -17.56
C LYS A 477 12.29 -11.39 -17.43
N PRO A 478 12.80 -10.22 -17.02
CA PRO A 478 11.97 -9.03 -16.79
C PRO A 478 11.15 -8.60 -18.02
N GLN A 479 11.75 -8.63 -19.22
CA GLN A 479 11.06 -8.27 -20.47
C GLN A 479 9.91 -9.22 -20.84
N GLU A 480 10.13 -10.53 -20.66
CA GLU A 480 9.08 -11.54 -20.89
C GLU A 480 7.95 -11.37 -19.87
N PHE A 481 8.28 -11.06 -18.62
CA PHE A 481 7.30 -10.83 -17.57
C PHE A 481 6.47 -9.56 -17.80
N ALA A 482 7.10 -8.46 -18.23
CA ALA A 482 6.41 -7.24 -18.63
C ALA A 482 5.40 -7.51 -19.76
N THR A 483 5.81 -8.29 -20.76
CA THR A 483 4.92 -8.70 -21.86
C THR A 483 3.73 -9.53 -21.36
N GLN A 484 3.95 -10.50 -20.46
CA GLN A 484 2.87 -11.33 -19.89
C GLN A 484 1.82 -10.52 -19.13
N MET A 485 2.20 -9.39 -18.53
CA MET A 485 1.28 -8.49 -17.82
C MET A 485 0.77 -7.32 -18.66
N ALA A 486 0.98 -7.35 -19.99
CA ALA A 486 0.64 -6.28 -20.92
C ALA A 486 1.20 -4.90 -20.49
N LEU A 487 2.42 -4.87 -19.96
CA LEU A 487 3.12 -3.64 -19.62
C LEU A 487 3.93 -3.18 -20.83
N ASN A 488 3.63 -1.97 -21.31
CA ASN A 488 4.37 -1.35 -22.41
C ASN A 488 5.38 -0.35 -21.86
N ILE A 489 6.68 -0.64 -22.01
CA ILE A 489 7.76 0.21 -21.52
C ILE A 489 7.86 1.52 -22.31
N ASP A 490 7.56 1.50 -23.62
CA ASP A 490 7.55 2.71 -24.45
C ASP A 490 6.44 3.67 -23.99
N ASN A 491 5.30 3.15 -23.54
CA ASN A 491 4.26 3.97 -22.91
C ASN A 491 4.78 4.62 -21.63
N GLY A 492 5.48 3.87 -20.78
CA GLY A 492 6.12 4.40 -19.58
C GLY A 492 7.08 5.53 -19.89
N TRP A 493 7.96 5.37 -20.89
CA TRP A 493 8.87 6.43 -21.33
C TRP A 493 8.13 7.64 -21.91
N GLY A 494 7.03 7.42 -22.65
CA GLY A 494 6.16 8.49 -23.14
C GLY A 494 5.55 9.32 -22.00
N ILE A 495 5.14 8.67 -20.91
CA ILE A 495 4.63 9.35 -19.70
C ILE A 495 5.73 10.18 -19.05
N ILE A 496 6.93 9.61 -18.83
CA ILE A 496 8.07 10.34 -18.25
C ILE A 496 8.41 11.56 -19.11
N ARG A 497 8.49 11.38 -20.42
CA ARG A 497 8.83 12.46 -21.34
C ARG A 497 7.83 13.61 -21.29
N ALA A 498 6.53 13.30 -21.30
CA ALA A 498 5.49 14.32 -21.20
C ALA A 498 5.55 15.11 -19.89
N LEU A 499 5.79 14.43 -18.77
CA LEU A 499 5.94 15.08 -17.45
C LEU A 499 7.20 15.95 -17.38
N VAL A 500 8.32 15.47 -17.93
CA VAL A 500 9.58 16.24 -17.97
C VAL A 500 9.44 17.47 -18.86
N ASP A 501 8.88 17.34 -20.07
CA ASP A 501 8.67 18.48 -20.98
C ASP A 501 7.75 19.54 -20.33
N LEU A 502 6.69 19.09 -19.65
CA LEU A 502 5.79 19.97 -18.92
C LEU A 502 6.52 20.73 -17.82
N LEU A 503 7.25 20.03 -16.95
CA LEU A 503 7.94 20.64 -15.81
C LEU A 503 9.11 21.53 -16.24
N MET A 504 9.85 21.15 -17.28
CA MET A 504 10.90 21.99 -17.87
C MET A 504 10.36 23.32 -18.40
N SER A 505 9.11 23.37 -18.84
CA SER A 505 8.46 24.62 -19.30
C SER A 505 8.05 25.57 -18.17
N LYS A 506 8.08 25.12 -16.91
CA LYS A 506 7.67 25.90 -15.74
C LYS A 506 8.85 26.68 -15.14
N PRO A 507 8.60 27.76 -14.38
CA PRO A 507 9.67 28.48 -13.67
C PRO A 507 10.38 27.57 -12.65
N ASP A 508 11.53 28.02 -12.15
CA ASP A 508 12.20 27.33 -11.05
C ASP A 508 11.32 27.36 -9.80
N GLY A 509 11.40 26.30 -9.00
CA GLY A 509 10.57 26.13 -7.81
C GLY A 509 10.26 24.67 -7.50
N LYS A 510 9.40 24.49 -6.49
CA LYS A 510 8.95 23.18 -6.02
C LYS A 510 7.59 22.80 -6.61
N TYR A 511 7.49 21.56 -7.04
CA TYR A 511 6.29 20.99 -7.62
C TYR A 511 5.89 19.70 -6.92
N LEU A 512 4.59 19.41 -6.92
CA LEU A 512 4.04 18.18 -6.36
C LEU A 512 3.22 17.46 -7.44
N ILE A 513 3.56 16.21 -7.72
CA ILE A 513 2.75 15.31 -8.54
C ILE A 513 1.98 14.39 -7.59
N MET A 514 0.66 14.40 -7.69
CA MET A 514 -0.21 13.59 -6.84
C MET A 514 -1.21 12.80 -7.68
N LYS A 515 -1.39 11.52 -7.34
CA LYS A 515 -2.49 10.72 -7.88
C LYS A 515 -3.76 11.00 -7.08
N ASP A 516 -4.85 11.36 -7.77
CA ASP A 516 -6.14 11.67 -7.13
C ASP A 516 -6.71 10.42 -6.42
N PRO A 517 -7.17 10.52 -5.16
CA PRO A 517 -7.68 9.37 -4.39
C PRO A 517 -8.90 8.67 -5.02
N MET A 518 -9.72 9.41 -5.76
CA MET A 518 -11.02 8.98 -6.28
C MET A 518 -11.07 8.88 -7.81
N LYS A 519 -10.35 9.78 -8.51
CA LYS A 519 -10.37 9.87 -9.97
C LYS A 519 -9.09 9.26 -10.57
N PRO A 520 -9.17 8.59 -11.74
CA PRO A 520 -8.01 8.04 -12.43
C PRO A 520 -7.23 9.15 -13.17
N MET A 521 -6.58 10.04 -12.41
CA MET A 521 -5.85 11.19 -12.93
C MET A 521 -4.70 11.59 -12.00
N LEU A 522 -3.71 12.26 -12.59
CA LEU A 522 -2.65 12.97 -11.86
C LEU A 522 -3.01 14.45 -11.77
N ARG A 523 -2.68 15.07 -10.64
CA ARG A 523 -2.66 16.52 -10.45
C ARG A 523 -1.24 16.98 -10.18
N ILE A 524 -0.87 18.08 -10.82
CA ILE A 524 0.43 18.71 -10.63
C ILE A 524 0.19 20.07 -9.98
N TYR A 525 0.84 20.31 -8.85
CA TYR A 525 0.75 21.55 -8.09
C TYR A 525 2.09 22.29 -8.09
N SER A 526 2.03 23.61 -8.09
CA SER A 526 3.13 24.47 -7.64
C SER A 526 2.98 24.66 -6.13
N VAL A 527 4.03 24.38 -5.38
CA VAL A 527 4.03 24.50 -3.91
C VAL A 527 5.03 25.58 -3.47
N PRO A 528 4.67 26.46 -2.52
CA PRO A 528 5.62 27.41 -1.94
C PRO A 528 6.83 26.71 -1.33
N GLU A 529 8.00 27.36 -1.38
CA GLU A 529 9.29 26.77 -0.94
C GLU A 529 9.23 26.25 0.50
N ASN A 530 8.58 27.00 1.40
CA ASN A 530 8.50 26.69 2.84
C ASN A 530 7.34 25.75 3.21
N SER A 531 6.68 25.12 2.25
CA SER A 531 5.46 24.34 2.54
C SER A 531 5.71 23.14 3.46
N PHE A 532 6.95 22.66 3.54
CA PHE A 532 7.30 21.41 4.22
C PHE A 532 8.38 21.55 5.30
N ASP A 533 9.02 22.72 5.42
CA ASP A 533 10.06 22.98 6.42
C ASP A 533 9.53 22.88 7.87
N SER A 534 8.22 23.07 8.07
CA SER A 534 7.59 22.97 9.40
C SER A 534 7.39 21.54 9.90
N GLU A 535 7.54 20.53 9.04
CA GLU A 535 7.43 19.11 9.45
C GLU A 535 8.77 18.56 9.94
N ASP A 536 9.89 19.06 9.42
CA ASP A 536 11.26 18.64 9.80
C ASP A 536 11.67 19.13 11.22
N GLU A 537 11.11 20.23 11.73
CA GLU A 537 11.41 20.70 13.10
C GLU A 537 10.79 19.83 14.22
N THR A 538 9.90 18.89 13.89
CA THR A 538 9.20 18.07 14.89
C THR A 538 9.80 16.67 15.09
N SER A 539 10.82 16.29 14.32
CA SER A 539 11.43 14.95 14.38
C SER A 539 12.73 14.84 15.19
N ASP A 540 13.32 15.96 15.60
CA ASP A 540 14.71 15.98 16.10
C ASP A 540 14.85 16.07 17.64
N ASP A 541 13.75 16.07 18.40
CA ASP A 541 13.80 16.32 19.87
C ASP A 541 13.59 15.07 20.76
N GLU A 542 13.70 13.85 20.22
CA GLU A 542 13.73 12.62 21.02
C GLU A 542 15.01 11.81 20.75
N GLY A 543 16.16 12.26 21.27
CA GLY A 543 17.39 11.51 20.99
C GLY A 543 18.70 11.85 21.68
N GLU A 544 18.79 12.76 22.65
CA GLU A 544 20.05 12.92 23.41
C GLU A 544 19.79 13.14 24.90
N GLU A 545 19.83 12.06 25.67
CA GLU A 545 20.41 12.09 27.02
C GLU A 545 20.89 10.67 27.41
N GLN A 546 22.18 10.43 27.21
CA GLN A 546 22.95 9.49 28.04
C GLN A 546 24.10 10.27 28.70
N ASN A 547 24.01 10.40 30.02
CA ASN A 547 25.07 9.95 30.93
C ASN A 547 24.53 9.82 32.36
#